data_AF-A0A315DPM4-F1
#
_entry.id   AF-A0A315DPM4-F1
#
_cell.length_a   1.000
_cell.length_b   1.000
_cell.length_c   1.000
_cell.angle_alpha   90.00
_cell.angle_beta   90.00
_cell.angle_gamma   90.00
#
_symmetry.space_group_name_H-M   'P 1'
#
loop_
_entity.id
_entity.type
_entity.pdbx_description
1 polymer ?
#
loop_
_entity_poly.entity_id
_entity_poly.type
_entity_poly.pdbx_seq_one_letter_code
_entity_poly.pdbx_strand_id
1 'polypeptide(L)' 'VAMQPQPELHIRSHAKAKYEATAGVMASAQRIGLTKLGIVGSEQFVN' A
#
# COMPACT_ATOMS: atom_id res chain seq x y z
N VAL A 1 3.80 2.90 -19.53
CA VAL A 1 3.08 4.15 -19.19
C VAL A 1 2.04 3.81 -18.14
N ALA A 2 1.92 4.57 -17.05
CA ALA A 2 0.85 4.36 -16.07
C ALA A 2 -0.52 4.67 -16.69
N MET A 3 -1.55 3.86 -16.41
CA MET A 3 -2.90 4.09 -16.92
C MET A 3 -3.49 5.39 -16.37
N GLN A 4 -4.18 6.16 -17.23
CA GLN A 4 -4.89 7.38 -16.85
C GLN A 4 -6.40 7.23 -17.10
N PRO A 5 -7.25 7.53 -16.10
CA PRO A 5 -6.88 7.88 -14.72
C PRO A 5 -6.23 6.70 -14.00
N GLN A 6 -5.33 6.98 -13.03
CA GLN A 6 -4.73 5.92 -12.21
C GLN A 6 -5.86 5.13 -11.51
N PRO A 7 -5.86 3.78 -11.59
CA PRO A 7 -6.77 2.97 -10.81
C PRO A 7 -6.39 2.99 -9.32
N GLU A 8 -7.36 2.75 -8.45
CA GLU A 8 -7.10 2.58 -7.02
C GLU A 8 -6.42 1.24 -6.78
N LEU A 9 -5.29 1.26 -6.07
CA LEU A 9 -4.54 0.05 -5.74
C LEU A 9 -4.66 -0.25 -4.25
N HIS A 10 -5.10 -1.47 -3.93
CA HIS A 10 -5.20 -1.93 -2.55
C HIS A 10 -4.00 -2.80 -2.18
N ILE A 11 -3.32 -2.44 -1.11
CA ILE A 11 -2.24 -3.21 -0.51
C ILE A 11 -2.80 -4.00 0.66
N ARG A 12 -2.83 -5.33 0.53
CA ARG A 12 -3.18 -6.25 1.61
C ARG A 12 -1.90 -6.81 2.22
N SER A 13 -1.70 -6.54 3.50
CA SER A 13 -0.58 -7.12 4.24
C SER A 13 -0.89 -8.56 4.63
N HIS A 14 0.11 -9.43 4.55
CA HIS A 14 0.01 -10.76 5.14
C HIS A 14 -0.09 -10.66 6.67
N ALA A 15 -0.84 -11.55 7.33
CA ALA A 15 -1.10 -11.50 8.78
C ALA A 15 0.15 -11.59 9.68
N LYS A 16 1.33 -11.88 9.11
CA LYS A 16 2.63 -11.97 9.81
C LYS A 16 3.61 -10.89 9.35
N ALA A 17 3.18 -9.99 8.47
CA ALA A 17 4.02 -8.92 7.97
C ALA A 17 4.23 -7.87 9.07
N LYS A 18 5.47 -7.39 9.22
CA LYS A 18 5.76 -6.25 10.08
C LYS A 18 5.20 -4.98 9.44
N TYR A 19 4.73 -4.05 10.28
CA TYR A 19 4.25 -2.74 9.81
C TYR A 19 5.28 -2.01 8.93
N GLU A 20 6.55 -2.03 9.32
CA GLU A 20 7.64 -1.39 8.55
C GLU A 20 7.75 -1.92 7.12
N ALA A 21 7.50 -3.21 6.91
CA ALA A 21 7.52 -3.81 5.58
C ALA A 21 6.36 -3.28 4.73
N THR A 22 5.16 -3.20 5.31
CA THR A 22 3.98 -2.63 4.63
C THR A 22 4.17 -1.14 4.34
N ALA A 23 4.70 -0.38 5.29
CA ALA A 23 5.01 1.04 5.13
C ALA A 23 6.07 1.25 4.03
N GLY A 24 7.09 0.39 3.97
CA GLY A 24 8.12 0.43 2.92
C GLY A 24 7.56 0.20 1.51
N VAL A 25 6.60 -0.72 1.36
CA VAL A 25 5.89 -0.92 0.09
C VAL A 25 5.08 0.31 -0.30
N MET A 26 4.34 0.90 0.64
CA MET A 26 3.59 2.15 0.40
C MET A 26 4.50 3.30 -0.04
N ALA A 27 5.61 3.52 0.66
CA ALA A 27 6.57 4.57 0.34
C ALA A 27 7.21 4.36 -1.04
N SER A 28 7.55 3.10 -1.37
CA SER A 28 8.11 2.75 -2.68
C SER A 28 7.11 2.99 -3.82
N ALA A 29 5.84 2.63 -3.61
CA ALA A 29 4.77 2.86 -4.57
C ALA A 29 4.52 4.36 -4.81
N GLN A 30 4.49 5.18 -3.75
CA GLN A 30 4.38 6.63 -3.86
C GLN A 30 5.58 7.25 -4.60
N ARG A 31 6.81 6.78 -4.32
CA ARG A 31 8.03 7.25 -4.99
C ARG A 31 8.00 7.05 -6.50
N ILE A 32 7.35 6.00 -6.99
CA ILE A 32 7.20 5.75 -8.44
C ILE A 32 5.95 6.41 -9.05
N GLY A 33 5.27 7.28 -8.30
CA GLY A 33 4.14 8.08 -8.77
C GLY A 33 2.77 7.41 -8.63
N LEU A 34 2.66 6.30 -7.89
CA LEU A 34 1.36 5.72 -7.54
C LEU A 34 0.80 6.46 -6.32
N THR A 35 -0.19 7.32 -6.55
CA THR A 35 -0.75 8.17 -5.48
C THR A 35 -2.10 7.68 -4.97
N LYS A 36 -2.87 6.97 -5.80
CA LYS A 36 -4.13 6.32 -5.40
C LYS A 36 -3.90 4.93 -4.79
N LEU A 37 -3.48 4.91 -3.53
CA LEU A 37 -3.20 3.70 -2.76
C LEU A 37 -4.07 3.62 -1.52
N GLY A 38 -4.60 2.43 -1.21
CA GLY A 38 -5.29 2.13 0.05
C GLY A 38 -4.70 0.88 0.71
N ILE A 39 -4.68 0.84 2.03
CA ILE A 39 -4.32 -0.38 2.78
C ILE A 39 -5.61 -1.07 3.20
N VAL A 40 -5.72 -2.37 2.96
CA VAL A 40 -6.85 -3.19 3.40
C VAL A 40 -6.41 -4.20 4.44
N GLY A 41 -7.27 -4.46 5.43
CA GLY A 41 -6.92 -5.31 6.58
C GLY A 41 -5.90 -4.65 7.50
N SER A 42 -5.87 -3.32 7.54
CA SER A 42 -5.02 -2.53 8.44
C SER A 42 -5.40 -2.66 9.90
N GLU A 43 -6.56 -3.27 10.20
CA GLU A 43 -6.98 -3.65 11.56
C GLU A 43 -5.89 -4.42 12.32
N GLN A 44 -5.03 -5.17 11.61
CA GLN A 44 -3.88 -5.87 12.20
C GLN A 44 -2.79 -4.95 12.77
N PHE A 45 -2.81 -3.65 12.45
CA PHE A 45 -1.85 -2.64 12.94
C PHE A 45 -2.40 -1.75 14.06
N VAL A 46 -3.66 -1.95 14.50
CA VAL A 46 -4.38 -1.03 15.42
C VAL A 46 -4.30 -1.50 16.90
N ASN A 47 -3.33 -2.35 17.28
CA ASN A 47 -3.24 -2.90 18.63
C ASN A 47 -1.91 -2.61 19.32
#